data_AF-A0A9D5D158-F1
#
_entry.id   AF-A0A9D5D158-F1
#
_cell.length_a   1.000
_cell.length_b   1.000
_cell.length_c   1.000
_cell.angle_alpha   90.00
_cell.angle_beta   90.00
_cell.angle_gamma   90.00
#
_symmetry.space_group_name_H-M   'P 1'
#
loop_
_entity.id
_entity.type
_entity.pdbx_description
1 polymer ?
#
loop_
_entity_poly.entity_id
_entity_poly.type
_entity_poly.pdbx_seq_one_letter_code
_entity_poly.pdbx_strand_id
1 'polypeptide(L)'
;MAEKLRDLSQPIDVALLDSTVAAFYGTGSKAERQAADQILRELQNNPDTWLQVVHILQNSQNLNTKFFALQVLESVIKYRWNALPVEQRDGIKNYISDVIVQLSSNEVSFRRERLYVNKLNIILVQVLKHEWPSRWQSFVPDLVSAAKSSETLCENCMAILKLLSEEVFDFSRGEMTQQKIKELKQSLNSEFQLIHELCLFVLSASQRTELIMGYIGNITCFLSWIPLGYIFESPLLETLLKFFPVASYRNLTLQCLTEIASLQFGDFYDQKYVTMYTIFMVQLQNILPSTTNIPDAYANGSSDEQAFIQNLALFFSSFYKSHIRILESTAESRSVLLLGLEYLINISYVDDTEVFKVCLDYWNLLVLQLFEPHHNLENPAAAVGMMGLQVPQFLD
;
A
#
# COMPACT_ATOMS: atom_id res chain seq x y z
N MET A 1 -42.32 -9.86 13.16
CA MET A 1 -41.11 -10.62 12.78
C MET A 1 -39.84 -9.86 13.15
N ALA A 2 -39.65 -8.62 12.69
CA ALA A 2 -38.50 -7.77 13.03
C ALA A 2 -38.24 -7.58 14.54
N GLU A 3 -39.30 -7.54 15.36
CA GLU A 3 -39.17 -7.42 16.82
C GLU A 3 -38.37 -8.56 17.47
N LYS A 4 -38.35 -9.75 16.86
CA LYS A 4 -37.55 -10.87 17.37
C LYS A 4 -36.04 -10.65 17.24
N LEU A 5 -35.60 -9.84 16.28
CA LEU A 5 -34.19 -9.47 16.16
C LEU A 5 -33.78 -8.44 17.23
N ARG A 6 -34.75 -7.72 17.82
CA ARG A 6 -34.50 -6.67 18.81
C ARG A 6 -34.28 -7.22 20.23
N ASP A 7 -34.74 -8.44 20.50
CA ASP A 7 -34.52 -9.10 21.79
C ASP A 7 -33.18 -9.84 21.80
N LEU A 8 -32.17 -9.20 22.39
CA LEU A 8 -30.81 -9.75 22.51
C LEU A 8 -30.60 -10.53 23.82
N SER A 9 -31.66 -10.75 24.62
CA SER A 9 -31.59 -11.63 25.80
C SER A 9 -31.46 -13.11 25.42
N GLN A 10 -31.78 -13.44 24.16
CA GLN A 10 -31.61 -14.74 23.54
C GLN A 10 -30.66 -14.63 22.33
N PRO A 11 -30.06 -15.75 21.89
CA PRO A 11 -29.31 -15.78 20.64
C PRO A 11 -30.16 -15.26 19.47
N ILE A 12 -29.60 -14.34 18.69
CA ILE A 12 -30.33 -13.74 17.55
C ILE A 12 -30.66 -14.80 16.50
N ASP A 13 -31.87 -14.75 15.92
CA ASP A 13 -32.26 -15.64 14.83
C ASP A 13 -31.49 -15.27 13.55
N VAL A 14 -30.44 -16.04 13.25
CA VAL A 14 -29.53 -15.79 12.13
C VAL A 14 -30.22 -15.95 10.77
N ALA A 15 -31.18 -16.87 10.64
CA ALA A 15 -31.91 -17.04 9.39
C ALA A 15 -32.83 -15.84 9.09
N LEU A 16 -33.44 -15.29 10.14
CA LEU A 16 -34.22 -14.06 10.04
C LEU A 16 -33.32 -12.85 9.74
N LEU A 17 -32.14 -12.77 10.35
CA LEU A 17 -31.16 -11.72 10.05
C LEU A 17 -30.70 -11.81 8.59
N ASP A 18 -30.36 -13.01 8.10
CA ASP A 18 -29.99 -13.25 6.70
C ASP A 18 -31.08 -12.80 5.73
N SER A 19 -32.34 -13.09 6.05
CA SER A 19 -33.49 -12.66 5.26
C SER A 19 -33.66 -11.13 5.27
N THR A 20 -33.39 -10.49 6.41
CA THR A 20 -33.46 -9.02 6.57
C THR A 20 -32.36 -8.32 5.77
N VAL A 21 -31.12 -8.83 5.85
CA VAL A 21 -29.99 -8.33 5.07
C VAL A 21 -30.22 -8.54 3.58
N ALA A 22 -30.75 -9.70 3.17
CA ALA A 22 -31.10 -9.96 1.78
C ALA A 22 -32.18 -9.00 1.27
N ALA A 23 -33.18 -8.66 2.09
CA ALA A 23 -34.20 -7.68 1.73
C ALA A 23 -33.62 -6.27 1.52
N PHE A 24 -32.61 -5.88 2.30
CA PHE A 24 -31.92 -4.59 2.14
C PHE A 24 -31.13 -4.49 0.82
N TYR A 25 -30.37 -5.54 0.47
CA TYR A 25 -29.57 -5.57 -0.77
C TYR A 25 -30.34 -6.03 -2.02
N GLY A 26 -31.54 -6.59 -1.85
CA GLY A 26 -32.34 -7.16 -2.92
C GLY A 26 -33.06 -6.14 -3.80
N THR A 27 -33.74 -6.64 -4.84
CA THR A 27 -34.55 -5.85 -5.78
C THR A 27 -36.00 -5.65 -5.32
N GLY A 28 -36.27 -5.88 -4.03
CA GLY A 28 -37.59 -5.70 -3.41
C GLY A 28 -38.11 -4.26 -3.47
N SER A 29 -39.34 -4.08 -2.97
CA SER A 29 -39.98 -2.76 -2.96
C SER A 29 -39.15 -1.76 -2.15
N LYS A 30 -39.30 -0.46 -2.48
CA LYS A 30 -38.63 0.61 -1.73
C LYS A 30 -38.99 0.60 -0.24
N ALA A 31 -40.25 0.26 0.08
CA ALA A 31 -40.74 0.17 1.45
C ALA A 31 -40.08 -0.98 2.23
N GLU A 32 -39.93 -2.16 1.62
CA GLU A 32 -39.23 -3.30 2.26
C GLU A 32 -37.76 -2.99 2.51
N ARG A 33 -37.07 -2.38 1.54
CA ARG A 33 -35.67 -1.95 1.71
C ARG A 33 -35.50 -0.93 2.83
N GLN A 34 -36.40 0.05 2.93
CA GLN A 34 -36.38 1.05 4.00
C GLN A 34 -36.66 0.42 5.38
N ALA A 35 -37.60 -0.53 5.45
CA ALA A 35 -37.88 -1.24 6.70
C ALA A 35 -36.67 -2.08 7.14
N ALA A 36 -36.01 -2.77 6.20
CA ALA A 36 -34.80 -3.53 6.48
C ALA A 36 -33.63 -2.63 6.93
N ASP A 37 -33.39 -1.50 6.24
CA ASP A 37 -32.36 -0.52 6.62
C ASP A 37 -32.56 -0.01 8.06
N GLN A 38 -33.81 0.32 8.41
CA GLN A 38 -34.14 0.80 9.75
C GLN A 38 -33.80 -0.26 10.83
N ILE A 39 -34.15 -1.52 10.60
CA ILE A 39 -33.84 -2.62 11.54
C ILE A 39 -32.33 -2.81 11.67
N LEU A 40 -31.59 -2.81 10.56
CA LEU A 40 -30.13 -2.99 10.57
C LEU A 40 -29.43 -1.82 11.29
N ARG A 41 -29.89 -0.58 11.10
CA ARG A 41 -29.39 0.60 11.82
C ARG A 41 -29.66 0.52 13.32
N GLU A 42 -30.85 0.07 13.71
CA GLU A 42 -31.20 -0.13 15.12
C GLU A 42 -30.29 -1.18 15.77
N LEU A 43 -30.06 -2.31 15.11
CA LEU A 43 -29.12 -3.34 15.57
C LEU A 43 -27.69 -2.80 15.64
N GLN A 44 -27.24 -2.05 14.63
CA GLN A 44 -25.90 -1.49 14.62
C GLN A 44 -25.66 -0.49 15.78
N ASN A 45 -26.69 0.28 16.13
CA ASN A 45 -26.63 1.26 17.21
C ASN A 45 -26.89 0.65 18.60
N ASN A 46 -27.36 -0.59 18.67
CA ASN A 46 -27.61 -1.26 19.94
C ASN A 46 -26.27 -1.60 20.63
N PRO A 47 -26.10 -1.24 21.91
CA PRO A 47 -24.84 -1.40 22.62
C PRO A 47 -24.41 -2.86 22.80
N ASP A 48 -25.33 -3.82 22.67
CA ASP A 48 -25.15 -5.24 22.99
C ASP A 48 -25.10 -6.14 21.75
N THR A 49 -25.42 -5.65 20.55
CA THR A 49 -25.42 -6.48 19.32
C THR A 49 -24.08 -7.12 19.03
N TRP A 50 -22.97 -6.49 19.44
CA TRP A 50 -21.63 -7.06 19.27
C TRP A 50 -21.44 -8.39 20.03
N LEU A 51 -22.18 -8.63 21.12
CA LEU A 51 -22.15 -9.89 21.87
C LEU A 51 -22.65 -11.07 21.02
N GLN A 52 -23.47 -10.78 20.01
CA GLN A 52 -24.02 -11.78 19.10
C GLN A 52 -23.17 -11.97 17.84
N VAL A 53 -22.12 -11.18 17.62
CA VAL A 53 -21.33 -11.22 16.38
C VAL A 53 -20.71 -12.59 16.14
N VAL A 54 -20.10 -13.20 17.15
CA VAL A 54 -19.49 -14.53 17.03
C VAL A 54 -20.54 -15.56 16.62
N HIS A 55 -21.73 -15.50 17.24
CA HIS A 55 -22.85 -16.37 16.89
C HIS A 55 -23.30 -16.17 15.44
N ILE A 56 -23.42 -14.91 14.98
CA ILE A 56 -23.81 -14.60 13.60
C ILE A 56 -22.77 -15.13 12.61
N LEU A 57 -21.48 -14.91 12.86
CA LEU A 57 -20.40 -15.31 11.97
C LEU A 57 -20.24 -16.84 11.86
N GLN A 58 -20.53 -17.58 12.93
CA GLN A 58 -20.50 -19.04 12.93
C GLN A 58 -21.67 -19.68 12.17
N ASN A 59 -22.84 -19.05 12.19
CA ASN A 59 -24.08 -19.69 11.73
C ASN A 59 -24.60 -19.13 10.38
N SER A 60 -24.21 -17.91 9.99
CA SER A 60 -24.64 -17.32 8.72
C SER A 60 -23.84 -17.86 7.54
N GLN A 61 -24.54 -18.14 6.43
CA GLN A 61 -23.93 -18.45 5.13
C GLN A 61 -23.97 -17.25 4.17
N ASN A 62 -24.62 -16.16 4.56
CA ASN A 62 -24.77 -14.96 3.74
C ASN A 62 -23.58 -14.00 3.96
N LEU A 63 -22.83 -13.74 2.88
CA LEU A 63 -21.66 -12.84 2.91
C LEU A 63 -22.03 -11.43 3.42
N ASN A 64 -23.18 -10.88 3.01
CA ASN A 64 -23.61 -9.56 3.43
C ASN A 64 -23.93 -9.52 4.93
N THR A 65 -24.48 -10.60 5.49
CA THR A 65 -24.73 -10.68 6.94
C THR A 65 -23.42 -10.77 7.72
N LYS A 66 -22.44 -11.54 7.22
CA LYS A 66 -21.09 -11.57 7.81
C LYS A 66 -20.45 -10.19 7.78
N PHE A 67 -20.59 -9.44 6.68
CA PHE A 67 -20.09 -8.07 6.56
C PHE A 67 -20.77 -7.13 7.54
N PHE A 68 -22.08 -7.22 7.70
CA PHE A 68 -22.83 -6.46 8.70
C PHE A 68 -22.32 -6.75 10.12
N ALA A 69 -22.16 -8.03 10.48
CA ALA A 69 -21.65 -8.42 11.79
C ALA A 69 -20.22 -7.90 12.04
N LEU A 70 -19.34 -7.99 11.04
CA LEU A 70 -17.99 -7.41 11.13
C LEU A 70 -18.00 -5.88 11.22
N GLN A 71 -18.97 -5.19 10.60
CA GLN A 71 -19.12 -3.74 10.73
C GLN A 71 -19.55 -3.33 12.14
N VAL A 72 -20.45 -4.09 12.77
CA VAL A 72 -20.80 -3.90 14.19
C VAL A 72 -19.57 -4.08 15.07
N LEU A 73 -18.79 -5.14 14.84
CA LEU A 73 -17.57 -5.42 15.59
C LEU A 73 -16.50 -4.32 15.39
N GLU A 74 -16.33 -3.82 14.17
CA GLU A 74 -15.41 -2.74 13.83
C GLU A 74 -15.71 -1.49 14.67
N SER A 75 -16.98 -1.11 14.80
CA SER A 75 -17.41 0.03 15.62
C SER A 75 -17.06 -0.16 17.09
N VAL A 76 -17.21 -1.38 17.61
CA VAL A 76 -16.85 -1.68 19.00
C VAL A 76 -15.34 -1.61 19.20
N ILE A 77 -14.55 -2.13 18.26
CA ILE A 77 -13.09 -2.04 18.32
C ILE A 77 -12.67 -0.55 18.30
N LYS A 78 -13.15 0.23 17.33
CA LYS A 78 -12.75 1.65 17.20
C LYS A 78 -13.08 2.50 18.43
N TYR A 79 -14.28 2.35 18.98
CA TYR A 79 -14.79 3.32 19.96
C TYR A 79 -14.88 2.80 21.40
N ARG A 80 -14.96 1.48 21.60
CA ARG A 80 -15.23 0.87 22.92
C ARG A 80 -14.20 -0.17 23.37
N TRP A 81 -13.17 -0.45 22.57
CA TRP A 81 -12.21 -1.52 22.86
C TRP A 81 -11.56 -1.44 24.23
N ASN A 82 -11.10 -0.26 24.63
CA ASN A 82 -10.43 -0.07 25.92
C ASN A 82 -11.38 -0.19 27.13
N ALA A 83 -12.70 -0.09 26.93
CA ALA A 83 -13.71 -0.28 27.95
C ALA A 83 -14.10 -1.75 28.14
N LEU A 84 -13.75 -2.63 27.19
CA LEU A 84 -14.05 -4.05 27.28
C LEU A 84 -13.15 -4.75 28.33
N PRO A 85 -13.71 -5.71 29.10
CA PRO A 85 -12.93 -6.69 29.86
C PRO A 85 -11.86 -7.38 29.01
N VAL A 86 -10.72 -7.68 29.62
CA VAL A 86 -9.58 -8.35 28.96
C VAL A 86 -10.01 -9.66 28.29
N GLU A 87 -10.80 -10.49 28.99
CA GLU A 87 -11.31 -11.77 28.46
C GLU A 87 -12.12 -11.61 27.18
N GLN A 88 -12.94 -10.55 27.08
CA GLN A 88 -13.72 -10.28 25.87
C GLN A 88 -12.85 -9.81 24.72
N ARG A 89 -11.84 -8.97 25.01
CA ARG A 89 -10.84 -8.57 24.00
C ARG A 89 -10.07 -9.76 23.47
N ASP A 90 -9.58 -10.62 24.37
CA ASP A 90 -8.86 -11.84 24.01
C ASP A 90 -9.74 -12.82 23.23
N GLY A 91 -11.02 -12.96 23.63
CA GLY A 91 -11.99 -13.77 22.89
C GLY A 91 -12.20 -13.28 21.46
N ILE A 92 -12.39 -11.97 21.25
CA ILE A 92 -12.52 -11.39 19.91
C ILE A 92 -11.24 -11.60 19.10
N LYS A 93 -10.09 -11.29 19.70
CA LYS A 93 -8.77 -11.42 19.08
C LYS A 93 -8.51 -12.85 18.57
N ASN A 94 -8.71 -13.83 19.44
CA ASN A 94 -8.47 -15.23 19.13
C ASN A 94 -9.45 -15.71 18.06
N TYR A 95 -10.75 -15.40 18.20
CA TYR A 95 -11.76 -15.80 17.23
C TYR A 95 -11.46 -15.28 15.81
N ILE A 96 -11.16 -13.97 15.67
CA ILE A 96 -10.85 -13.40 14.35
C ILE A 96 -9.58 -14.03 13.75
N SER A 97 -8.55 -14.25 14.57
CA SER A 97 -7.30 -14.88 14.13
C SER A 97 -7.53 -16.33 13.67
N ASP A 98 -8.29 -17.11 14.45
CA ASP A 98 -8.61 -18.51 14.14
C ASP A 98 -9.40 -18.63 12.84
N VAL A 99 -10.40 -17.77 12.62
CA VAL A 99 -11.18 -17.75 11.37
C VAL A 99 -10.29 -17.38 10.18
N ILE A 100 -9.42 -16.39 10.32
CA ILE A 100 -8.47 -16.01 9.25
C ILE A 100 -7.55 -17.19 8.92
N VAL A 101 -6.97 -17.85 9.92
CA VAL A 101 -6.09 -19.01 9.72
C VAL A 101 -6.86 -20.16 9.07
N GLN A 102 -8.06 -20.48 9.55
CA GLN A 102 -8.88 -21.56 9.00
C GLN A 102 -9.19 -21.33 7.51
N LEU A 103 -9.60 -20.11 7.15
CA LEU A 103 -9.96 -19.77 5.77
C LEU A 103 -8.74 -19.66 4.85
N SER A 104 -7.58 -19.24 5.39
CA SER A 104 -6.35 -19.02 4.61
C SER A 104 -5.47 -20.26 4.49
N SER A 105 -5.69 -21.30 5.31
CA SER A 105 -4.90 -22.54 5.27
C SER A 105 -5.26 -23.46 4.11
N ASN A 106 -6.39 -23.26 3.44
CA ASN A 106 -6.85 -24.06 2.31
C ASN A 106 -7.08 -23.19 1.07
N GLU A 107 -6.43 -23.50 -0.05
CA GLU A 107 -6.49 -22.68 -1.27
C GLU A 107 -7.92 -22.52 -1.81
N VAL A 108 -8.72 -23.59 -1.85
CA VAL A 108 -10.10 -23.53 -2.35
C VAL A 108 -10.96 -22.61 -1.49
N SER A 109 -10.86 -22.75 -0.16
CA SER A 109 -11.57 -21.89 0.78
C SER A 109 -11.10 -20.44 0.67
N PHE A 110 -9.80 -20.21 0.59
CA PHE A 110 -9.21 -18.88 0.52
C PHE A 110 -9.63 -18.12 -0.73
N ARG A 111 -9.66 -18.79 -1.88
CA ARG A 111 -10.12 -18.20 -3.14
C ARG A 111 -11.62 -17.95 -3.14
N ARG A 112 -12.43 -18.89 -2.64
CA ARG A 112 -13.90 -18.75 -2.56
C ARG A 112 -14.33 -17.63 -1.61
N GLU A 113 -13.70 -17.54 -0.44
CA GLU A 113 -14.08 -16.61 0.64
C GLU A 113 -13.24 -15.32 0.60
N ARG A 114 -12.58 -15.00 -0.53
CA ARG A 114 -11.60 -13.91 -0.63
C ARG A 114 -12.10 -12.57 -0.09
N LEU A 115 -13.32 -12.19 -0.42
CA LEU A 115 -13.92 -10.94 0.07
C LEU A 115 -14.12 -10.95 1.58
N TYR A 116 -14.53 -12.09 2.15
CA TYR A 116 -14.71 -12.24 3.59
C TYR A 116 -13.38 -12.19 4.33
N VAL A 117 -12.36 -12.90 3.83
CA VAL A 117 -11.00 -12.86 4.38
C VAL A 117 -10.43 -11.44 4.35
N ASN A 118 -10.61 -10.71 3.25
CA ASN A 118 -10.19 -9.31 3.17
C ASN A 118 -10.86 -8.44 4.24
N LYS A 119 -12.18 -8.61 4.47
CA LYS A 119 -12.86 -7.86 5.54
C LYS A 119 -12.37 -8.28 6.93
N LEU A 120 -12.12 -9.57 7.17
CA LEU A 120 -11.54 -10.05 8.43
C LEU A 120 -10.13 -9.47 8.68
N ASN A 121 -9.28 -9.38 7.66
CA ASN A 121 -7.96 -8.75 7.77
C ASN A 121 -8.07 -7.28 8.21
N ILE A 122 -9.04 -6.53 7.68
CA ILE A 122 -9.30 -5.15 8.12
C ILE A 122 -9.69 -5.12 9.60
N ILE A 123 -10.56 -6.02 10.05
CA ILE A 123 -10.96 -6.12 11.46
C ILE A 123 -9.76 -6.47 12.35
N LEU A 124 -8.92 -7.43 11.93
CA LEU A 124 -7.68 -7.77 12.64
C LEU A 124 -6.77 -6.54 12.77
N VAL A 125 -6.58 -5.76 11.70
CA VAL A 125 -5.77 -4.53 11.76
C VAL A 125 -6.36 -3.49 12.70
N GLN A 126 -7.69 -3.36 12.77
CA GLN A 126 -8.31 -2.50 13.79
C GLN A 126 -8.00 -3.00 15.21
N VAL A 127 -7.99 -4.30 15.47
CA VAL A 127 -7.54 -4.86 16.77
C VAL A 127 -6.07 -4.54 17.04
N LEU A 128 -5.20 -4.70 16.03
CA LEU A 128 -3.76 -4.44 16.16
C LEU A 128 -3.46 -2.99 16.52
N LYS A 129 -4.21 -2.02 15.98
CA LYS A 129 -4.06 -0.60 16.35
C LYS A 129 -4.22 -0.36 17.86
N HIS A 130 -4.99 -1.20 18.56
CA HIS A 130 -5.15 -1.12 20.01
C HIS A 130 -4.16 -1.99 20.79
N GLU A 131 -3.93 -3.24 20.36
CA GLU A 131 -3.20 -4.25 21.14
C GLU A 131 -1.70 -4.29 20.82
N TRP A 132 -1.32 -4.07 19.56
CA TRP A 132 0.07 -4.06 19.13
C TRP A 132 0.68 -2.65 19.28
N PRO A 133 1.96 -2.51 19.66
CA PRO A 133 2.94 -3.57 20.00
C PRO A 133 2.87 -4.05 21.45
N SER A 134 2.31 -3.26 22.38
CA SER A 134 2.53 -3.43 23.82
C SER A 134 1.92 -4.71 24.42
N ARG A 135 0.72 -5.09 23.99
CA ARG A 135 -0.06 -6.22 24.55
C ARG A 135 -0.01 -7.47 23.67
N TRP A 136 0.50 -7.33 22.44
CA TRP A 136 0.61 -8.43 21.49
C TRP A 136 1.97 -8.43 20.80
N GLN A 137 3.04 -8.52 21.59
CA GLN A 137 4.41 -8.37 21.13
C GLN A 137 4.82 -9.42 20.08
N SER A 138 4.31 -10.65 20.21
CA SER A 138 4.65 -11.76 19.30
C SER A 138 3.95 -11.68 17.94
N PHE A 139 3.06 -10.71 17.70
CA PHE A 139 2.22 -10.69 16.49
C PHE A 139 3.04 -10.75 15.19
N VAL A 140 4.03 -9.88 15.00
CA VAL A 140 4.83 -9.87 13.76
C VAL A 140 5.68 -11.15 13.63
N PRO A 141 6.42 -11.59 14.68
CA PRO A 141 7.11 -12.88 14.64
C PRO A 141 6.22 -14.07 14.30
N ASP A 142 5.05 -14.17 14.94
CA ASP A 142 4.08 -15.26 14.74
C ASP A 142 3.50 -15.23 13.31
N LEU A 143 3.19 -14.03 12.81
CA LEU A 143 2.68 -13.82 11.45
C LEU A 143 3.72 -14.24 10.39
N VAL A 144 4.98 -13.85 10.58
CA VAL A 144 6.09 -14.23 9.68
C VAL A 144 6.36 -15.73 9.72
N SER A 145 6.23 -16.35 10.90
CA SER A 145 6.34 -17.80 11.05
C SER A 145 5.19 -18.53 10.33
N ALA A 146 3.95 -18.06 10.50
CA ALA A 146 2.78 -18.61 9.84
C ALA A 146 2.86 -18.48 8.31
N ALA A 147 3.36 -17.35 7.81
CA ALA A 147 3.55 -17.11 6.37
C ALA A 147 4.42 -18.18 5.70
N LYS A 148 5.45 -18.69 6.40
CA LYS A 148 6.34 -19.74 5.90
C LYS A 148 5.68 -21.14 5.82
N SER A 149 4.48 -21.31 6.38
CA SER A 149 3.82 -22.63 6.47
C SER A 149 3.05 -23.02 5.22
N SER A 150 2.49 -22.06 4.48
CA SER A 150 1.84 -22.31 3.19
C SER A 150 1.79 -21.03 2.35
N GLU A 151 1.76 -21.16 1.02
CA GLU A 151 1.73 -19.99 0.13
C GLU A 151 0.47 -19.13 0.30
N THR A 152 -0.69 -19.73 0.60
CA THR A 152 -1.94 -18.98 0.84
C THR A 152 -1.92 -18.23 2.16
N LEU A 153 -1.32 -18.81 3.21
CA LEU A 153 -1.07 -18.09 4.46
C LEU A 153 -0.07 -16.96 4.22
N CYS A 154 0.99 -17.23 3.45
CA CYS A 154 1.97 -16.23 3.02
C CYS A 154 1.29 -15.04 2.33
N GLU A 155 0.42 -15.31 1.34
CA GLU A 155 -0.34 -14.29 0.63
C GLU A 155 -1.20 -13.44 1.58
N ASN A 156 -1.90 -14.10 2.52
CA ASN A 156 -2.77 -13.40 3.46
C ASN A 156 -2.00 -12.59 4.51
N CYS A 157 -0.89 -13.13 5.03
CA CYS A 157 -0.02 -12.43 5.98
C CYS A 157 0.53 -11.14 5.39
N MET A 158 0.91 -11.15 4.10
CA MET A 158 1.34 -9.94 3.41
C MET A 158 0.22 -8.93 3.22
N ALA A 159 -1.00 -9.38 2.92
CA ALA A 159 -2.15 -8.48 2.86
C ALA A 159 -2.41 -7.81 4.22
N ILE A 160 -2.26 -8.53 5.33
CA ILE A 160 -2.37 -7.97 6.69
C ILE A 160 -1.25 -6.96 6.95
N LEU A 161 0.00 -7.27 6.61
CA LEU A 161 1.14 -6.35 6.78
C LEU A 161 0.98 -5.08 5.96
N LYS A 162 0.49 -5.19 4.72
CA LYS A 162 0.17 -4.04 3.87
C LYS A 162 -0.89 -3.15 4.51
N LEU A 163 -2.03 -3.72 4.91
CA LEU A 163 -3.11 -2.97 5.57
C LEU A 163 -2.62 -2.30 6.86
N LEU A 164 -1.77 -2.98 7.64
CA LEU A 164 -1.19 -2.40 8.86
C LEU A 164 -0.24 -1.23 8.52
N SER A 165 0.58 -1.36 7.49
CA SER A 165 1.46 -0.29 7.00
C SER A 165 0.65 0.92 6.56
N GLU A 166 -0.38 0.73 5.73
CA GLU A 166 -1.25 1.80 5.25
C GLU A 166 -1.96 2.52 6.41
N GLU A 167 -2.52 1.80 7.38
CA GLU A 167 -3.20 2.39 8.55
C GLU A 167 -2.23 3.19 9.45
N VAL A 168 -0.94 2.84 9.49
CA VAL A 168 0.06 3.50 10.35
C VAL A 168 0.75 4.66 9.63
N PHE A 169 1.10 4.51 8.36
CA PHE A 169 1.90 5.48 7.61
C PHE A 169 1.06 6.44 6.76
N ASP A 170 -0.03 5.97 6.17
CA ASP A 170 -0.81 6.73 5.19
C ASP A 170 -2.10 7.31 5.79
N PHE A 171 -2.86 6.50 6.53
CA PHE A 171 -4.20 6.86 7.04
C PHE A 171 -4.26 7.17 8.54
N SER A 172 -3.10 7.32 9.18
CA SER A 172 -3.06 7.50 10.64
C SER A 172 -3.51 8.87 11.13
N ARG A 173 -3.41 9.91 10.29
CA ARG A 173 -3.77 11.28 10.64
C ARG A 173 -5.28 11.43 10.80
N GLY A 174 -5.72 11.88 11.98
CA GLY A 174 -7.14 12.05 12.32
C GLY A 174 -7.78 10.83 12.95
N GLU A 175 -7.19 9.64 12.78
CA GLU A 175 -7.68 8.38 13.35
C GLU A 175 -7.00 8.00 14.68
N MET A 176 -5.76 8.43 14.89
CA MET A 176 -4.95 8.10 16.08
C MET A 176 -4.26 9.33 16.66
N THR A 177 -3.89 9.27 17.95
CA THR A 177 -3.10 10.33 18.59
C THR A 177 -1.67 10.35 18.05
N GLN A 178 -1.02 11.52 17.99
CA GLN A 178 0.36 11.63 17.50
C GLN A 178 1.34 10.70 18.22
N GLN A 179 1.18 10.54 19.54
CA GLN A 179 1.99 9.64 20.34
C GLN A 179 1.82 8.17 19.91
N LYS A 180 0.57 7.72 19.71
CA LYS A 180 0.29 6.35 19.27
C LYS A 180 0.83 6.10 17.86
N ILE A 181 0.72 7.07 16.96
CA ILE A 181 1.28 6.99 15.61
C ILE A 181 2.80 6.81 15.68
N LYS A 182 3.48 7.63 16.51
CA LYS A 182 4.93 7.54 16.69
C LYS A 182 5.34 6.16 17.21
N GLU A 183 4.63 5.64 18.21
CA GLU A 183 4.88 4.30 18.77
C GLU A 183 4.72 3.19 17.72
N LEU A 184 3.60 3.18 16.98
CA LEU A 184 3.36 2.17 15.94
C LEU A 184 4.40 2.24 14.82
N LYS A 185 4.80 3.44 14.39
CA LYS A 185 5.87 3.62 13.40
C LYS A 185 7.21 3.10 13.91
N GLN A 186 7.58 3.40 15.15
CA GLN A 186 8.82 2.92 15.75
C GLN A 186 8.84 1.39 15.83
N SER A 187 7.73 0.78 16.26
CA SER A 187 7.63 -0.68 16.34
C SER A 187 7.62 -1.37 14.97
N LEU A 188 7.02 -0.75 13.95
CA LEU A 188 7.04 -1.35 12.59
C LEU A 188 8.46 -1.31 12.04
N ASN A 189 9.19 -0.22 12.31
CA ASN A 189 10.60 -0.11 11.95
C ASN A 189 11.47 -1.13 12.70
N SER A 190 11.25 -1.37 13.99
CA SER A 190 12.04 -2.35 14.75
C SER A 190 11.81 -3.79 14.31
N GLU A 191 10.58 -4.11 13.89
CA GLU A 191 10.22 -5.45 13.42
C GLU A 191 10.44 -5.64 11.90
N PHE A 192 10.83 -4.57 11.19
CA PHE A 192 10.89 -4.60 9.73
C PHE A 192 11.91 -5.60 9.19
N GLN A 193 12.97 -5.91 9.96
CA GLN A 193 13.93 -6.94 9.56
C GLN A 193 13.23 -8.28 9.25
N LEU A 194 12.30 -8.73 10.10
CA LEU A 194 11.58 -9.99 9.90
C LEU A 194 10.69 -9.93 8.65
N ILE A 195 10.03 -8.80 8.43
CA ILE A 195 9.19 -8.56 7.25
C ILE A 195 10.04 -8.56 5.98
N HIS A 196 11.20 -7.92 6.02
CA HIS A 196 12.12 -7.84 4.91
C HIS A 196 12.72 -9.21 4.55
N GLU A 197 13.13 -10.00 5.54
CA GLU A 197 13.60 -11.37 5.34
C GLU A 197 12.51 -12.26 4.72
N LEU A 198 11.26 -12.12 5.15
CA LEU A 198 10.13 -12.80 4.53
C LEU A 198 9.94 -12.37 3.06
N CYS A 199 10.01 -11.07 2.77
CA CYS A 199 9.90 -10.56 1.40
C CYS A 199 10.98 -11.15 0.49
N LEU A 200 12.25 -11.11 0.91
CA LEU A 200 13.35 -11.68 0.14
C LEU A 200 13.22 -13.20 -0.04
N PHE A 201 12.80 -13.90 1.02
CA PHE A 201 12.55 -15.34 0.95
C PHE A 201 11.53 -15.65 -0.15
N VAL A 202 10.39 -14.96 -0.18
CA VAL A 202 9.34 -15.27 -1.16
C VAL A 202 9.75 -14.89 -2.58
N LEU A 203 10.39 -13.73 -2.76
CA LEU A 203 10.91 -13.31 -4.08
C LEU A 203 11.96 -14.28 -4.64
N SER A 204 12.70 -14.98 -3.78
CA SER A 204 13.72 -15.95 -4.20
C SER A 204 13.22 -17.39 -4.34
N ALA A 205 12.26 -17.81 -3.50
CA ALA A 205 11.86 -19.21 -3.36
C ALA A 205 10.58 -19.57 -4.14
N SER A 206 9.63 -18.65 -4.30
CA SER A 206 8.38 -18.95 -4.98
C SER A 206 8.54 -19.02 -6.50
N GLN A 207 7.78 -19.91 -7.13
CA GLN A 207 7.64 -20.00 -8.59
C GLN A 207 6.23 -19.56 -9.05
N ARG A 208 5.35 -19.16 -8.12
CA ARG A 208 4.00 -18.72 -8.45
C ARG A 208 3.99 -17.26 -8.82
N THR A 209 3.73 -16.99 -10.10
CA THR A 209 3.64 -15.63 -10.65
C THR A 209 2.68 -14.74 -9.87
N GLU A 210 1.47 -15.22 -9.56
CA GLU A 210 0.47 -14.45 -8.80
C GLU A 210 0.96 -14.07 -7.40
N LEU A 211 1.68 -14.99 -6.74
CA LEU A 211 2.26 -14.73 -5.44
C LEU A 211 3.32 -13.64 -5.58
N ILE A 212 4.33 -13.84 -6.44
CA ILE A 212 5.41 -12.86 -6.68
C ILE A 212 4.85 -11.48 -7.04
N MET A 213 3.83 -11.40 -7.91
CA MET A 213 3.14 -10.14 -8.23
C MET A 213 2.53 -9.50 -6.99
N GLY A 214 1.79 -10.26 -6.19
CA GLY A 214 1.26 -9.78 -4.91
C GLY A 214 2.35 -9.27 -3.97
N TYR A 215 3.51 -9.91 -3.93
CA TYR A 215 4.66 -9.48 -3.13
C TYR A 215 5.25 -8.17 -3.63
N ILE A 216 5.54 -8.05 -4.92
CA ILE A 216 6.11 -6.83 -5.49
C ILE A 216 5.16 -5.65 -5.24
N GLY A 217 3.85 -5.82 -5.49
CA GLY A 217 2.85 -4.77 -5.23
C GLY A 217 2.67 -4.43 -3.75
N ASN A 218 2.97 -5.35 -2.83
CA ASN A 218 2.94 -5.07 -1.39
C ASN A 218 4.21 -4.37 -0.91
N ILE A 219 5.38 -4.66 -1.51
CA ILE A 219 6.63 -3.98 -1.15
C ILE A 219 6.53 -2.48 -1.41
N THR A 220 5.80 -2.05 -2.43
CA THR A 220 5.59 -0.63 -2.75
C THR A 220 5.12 0.19 -1.54
N CYS A 221 4.23 -0.35 -0.69
CA CYS A 221 3.73 0.37 0.49
C CYS A 221 4.75 0.48 1.64
N PHE A 222 5.86 -0.25 1.56
CA PHE A 222 6.94 -0.19 2.56
C PHE A 222 8.06 0.77 2.14
N LEU A 223 8.30 0.91 0.83
CA LEU A 223 9.44 1.66 0.29
C LEU A 223 9.47 3.14 0.71
N SER A 224 8.31 3.73 0.99
CA SER A 224 8.20 5.14 1.38
C SER A 224 8.69 5.46 2.80
N TRP A 225 8.83 4.45 3.67
CA TRP A 225 9.15 4.69 5.10
C TRP A 225 10.22 3.80 5.70
N ILE A 226 10.65 2.74 5.02
CA ILE A 226 11.64 1.80 5.56
C ILE A 226 13.06 2.40 5.58
N PRO A 227 13.93 1.95 6.49
CA PRO A 227 15.32 2.37 6.50
C PRO A 227 16.03 2.02 5.18
N LEU A 228 16.81 2.97 4.67
CA LEU A 228 17.44 2.88 3.34
C LEU A 228 18.41 1.72 3.17
N GLY A 229 19.02 1.25 4.24
CA GLY A 229 19.87 0.07 4.22
C GLY A 229 19.14 -1.17 3.68
N TYR A 230 17.83 -1.32 3.95
CA TYR A 230 17.04 -2.42 3.39
C TYR A 230 16.84 -2.30 1.87
N ILE A 231 16.96 -1.10 1.30
CA ILE A 231 16.83 -0.87 -0.14
C ILE A 231 18.19 -0.99 -0.84
N PHE A 232 19.20 -0.26 -0.37
CA PHE A 232 20.48 -0.07 -1.07
C PHE A 232 21.63 -0.97 -0.61
N GLU A 233 21.52 -1.53 0.59
CA GLU A 233 22.53 -2.41 1.21
C GLU A 233 22.05 -3.87 1.33
N SER A 234 20.89 -4.16 0.74
CA SER A 234 20.35 -5.51 0.63
C SER A 234 20.20 -5.92 -0.84
N PRO A 235 19.93 -7.21 -1.13
CA PRO A 235 19.65 -7.69 -2.49
C PRO A 235 18.34 -7.17 -3.09
N LEU A 236 17.53 -6.39 -2.37
CA LEU A 236 16.19 -5.97 -2.80
C LEU A 236 16.22 -5.23 -4.14
N LEU A 237 17.04 -4.18 -4.25
CA LEU A 237 17.11 -3.36 -5.46
C LEU A 237 17.59 -4.18 -6.67
N GLU A 238 18.61 -5.02 -6.49
CA GLU A 238 19.11 -5.91 -7.54
C GLU A 238 18.05 -6.93 -7.98
N THR A 239 17.26 -7.43 -7.02
CA THR A 239 16.17 -8.38 -7.27
C THR A 239 15.04 -7.71 -8.06
N LEU A 240 14.64 -6.49 -7.69
CA LEU A 240 13.67 -5.70 -8.45
C LEU A 240 14.15 -5.46 -9.88
N LEU A 241 15.39 -5.02 -10.08
CA LEU A 241 15.96 -4.85 -11.42
C LEU A 241 15.98 -6.16 -12.23
N LYS A 242 16.14 -7.33 -11.61
CA LYS A 242 16.02 -8.63 -12.31
C LYS A 242 14.59 -8.96 -12.73
N PHE A 243 13.58 -8.48 -11.99
CA PHE A 243 12.17 -8.69 -12.34
C PHE A 243 11.64 -7.73 -13.40
N PHE A 244 12.22 -6.53 -13.52
CA PHE A 244 11.79 -5.52 -14.50
C PHE A 244 11.64 -6.02 -15.95
N PRO A 245 12.59 -6.80 -16.54
CA PRO A 245 12.45 -7.27 -17.92
C PRO A 245 11.37 -8.35 -18.10
N VAL A 246 10.89 -8.97 -17.02
CA VAL A 246 9.89 -10.04 -17.09
C VAL A 246 8.49 -9.42 -17.21
N ALA A 247 7.80 -9.69 -18.33
CA ALA A 247 6.52 -9.05 -18.66
C ALA A 247 5.48 -9.10 -17.53
N SER A 248 5.32 -10.25 -16.87
CA SER A 248 4.35 -10.44 -15.77
C SER A 248 4.62 -9.57 -14.53
N TYR A 249 5.86 -9.10 -14.34
CA TYR A 249 6.26 -8.34 -13.15
C TYR A 249 6.59 -6.87 -13.45
N ARG A 250 6.89 -6.56 -14.71
CA ARG A 250 7.40 -5.28 -15.21
C ARG A 250 6.71 -4.06 -14.62
N ASN A 251 5.38 -3.98 -14.71
CA ASN A 251 4.63 -2.82 -14.24
C ASN A 251 4.73 -2.61 -12.73
N LEU A 252 4.55 -3.66 -11.94
CA LEU A 252 4.66 -3.60 -10.48
C LEU A 252 6.10 -3.28 -10.04
N THR A 253 7.09 -3.87 -10.70
CA THR A 253 8.50 -3.57 -10.45
C THR A 253 8.81 -2.11 -10.76
N LEU A 254 8.31 -1.57 -11.87
CA LEU A 254 8.53 -0.17 -12.24
C LEU A 254 7.91 0.80 -11.24
N GLN A 255 6.75 0.45 -10.67
CA GLN A 255 6.15 1.22 -9.56
C GLN A 255 7.07 1.22 -8.34
N CYS A 256 7.63 0.06 -7.94
CA CYS A 256 8.63 0.00 -6.87
C CYS A 256 9.88 0.84 -7.17
N LEU A 257 10.41 0.76 -8.41
CA LEU A 257 11.56 1.56 -8.82
C LEU A 257 11.25 3.07 -8.83
N THR A 258 10.00 3.45 -9.11
CA THR A 258 9.53 4.84 -9.07
C THR A 258 9.49 5.36 -7.63
N GLU A 259 8.98 4.56 -6.68
CA GLU A 259 9.04 4.90 -5.26
C GLU A 259 10.48 5.09 -4.81
N ILE A 260 11.38 4.16 -5.15
CA ILE A 260 12.81 4.27 -4.84
C ILE A 260 13.42 5.52 -5.49
N ALA A 261 13.08 5.83 -6.74
CA ALA A 261 13.56 7.01 -7.45
C ALA A 261 13.06 8.35 -6.87
N SER A 262 12.01 8.33 -6.05
CA SER A 262 11.47 9.52 -5.40
C SER A 262 12.12 9.84 -4.05
N LEU A 263 12.86 8.89 -3.49
CA LEU A 263 13.50 8.96 -2.17
C LEU A 263 14.63 10.00 -2.13
N GLN A 264 14.60 10.96 -1.19
CA GLN A 264 15.58 12.03 -1.08
C GLN A 264 16.29 12.03 0.28
N PHE A 265 17.57 11.63 0.34
CA PHE A 265 18.28 11.44 1.61
C PHE A 265 19.76 11.87 1.58
N GLY A 266 20.04 12.97 0.88
CA GLY A 266 21.41 13.46 0.66
C GLY A 266 22.23 12.53 -0.24
N ASP A 267 23.53 12.79 -0.30
CA ASP A 267 24.38 12.30 -1.39
C ASP A 267 24.95 10.89 -1.14
N PHE A 268 24.63 10.26 0.01
CA PHE A 268 25.26 9.00 0.45
C PHE A 268 25.01 7.82 -0.50
N TYR A 269 23.84 7.78 -1.15
CA TYR A 269 23.46 6.71 -2.08
C TYR A 269 23.47 7.13 -3.55
N ASP A 270 24.06 8.29 -3.91
CA ASP A 270 24.08 8.79 -5.29
C ASP A 270 24.61 7.77 -6.28
N GLN A 271 25.72 7.10 -5.96
CA GLN A 271 26.29 6.07 -6.83
C GLN A 271 25.35 4.87 -7.02
N LYS A 272 24.52 4.54 -6.02
CA LYS A 272 23.52 3.48 -6.11
C LYS A 272 22.38 3.90 -7.04
N TYR A 273 21.94 5.16 -7.01
CA TYR A 273 20.97 5.71 -7.97
C TYR A 273 21.51 5.72 -9.40
N VAL A 274 22.76 6.16 -9.62
CA VAL A 274 23.40 6.12 -10.94
C VAL A 274 23.45 4.69 -11.47
N THR A 275 23.82 3.73 -10.61
CA THR A 275 23.88 2.31 -10.97
C THR A 275 22.49 1.76 -11.31
N MET A 276 21.49 2.04 -10.47
CA MET A 276 20.10 1.65 -10.70
C MET A 276 19.59 2.17 -12.04
N TYR A 277 19.74 3.48 -12.29
CA TYR A 277 19.27 4.12 -13.50
C TYR A 277 19.97 3.55 -14.74
N THR A 278 21.28 3.31 -14.67
CA THR A 278 22.03 2.74 -15.79
C THR A 278 21.56 1.32 -16.13
N ILE A 279 21.39 0.46 -15.14
CA ILE A 279 20.88 -0.92 -15.34
C ILE A 279 19.46 -0.89 -15.89
N PHE A 280 18.60 -0.04 -15.31
CA PHE A 280 17.22 0.16 -15.76
C PHE A 280 17.18 0.58 -17.24
N MET A 281 17.99 1.56 -17.64
CA MET A 281 18.01 2.05 -19.02
C MET A 281 18.45 0.98 -20.02
N VAL A 282 19.46 0.18 -19.68
CA VAL A 282 19.89 -0.96 -20.53
C VAL A 282 18.74 -1.97 -20.70
N GLN A 283 18.02 -2.29 -19.63
CA GLN A 283 16.88 -3.21 -19.71
C GLN A 283 15.70 -2.58 -20.47
N LEU A 284 15.43 -1.29 -20.28
CA LEU A 284 14.37 -0.57 -20.98
C LEU A 284 14.61 -0.59 -22.49
N GLN A 285 15.84 -0.37 -22.96
CA GLN A 285 16.14 -0.42 -24.39
C GLN A 285 15.88 -1.79 -25.03
N ASN A 286 16.03 -2.88 -24.26
CA ASN A 286 15.69 -4.21 -24.74
C ASN A 286 14.17 -4.45 -24.81
N ILE A 287 13.39 -3.81 -23.95
CA ILE A 287 11.93 -3.95 -23.87
C ILE A 287 11.23 -3.02 -24.86
N LEU A 288 11.70 -1.78 -24.93
CA LEU A 288 11.16 -0.68 -25.71
C LEU A 288 12.32 0.04 -26.42
N PRO A 289 12.78 -0.42 -27.59
CA PRO A 289 13.87 0.20 -28.32
C PRO A 289 13.60 1.69 -28.60
N SER A 290 14.64 2.53 -28.63
CA SER A 290 14.51 3.98 -28.87
C SER A 290 13.93 4.34 -30.25
N THR A 291 13.96 3.40 -31.20
CA THR A 291 13.33 3.54 -32.52
C THR A 291 11.82 3.33 -32.52
N THR A 292 11.23 2.92 -31.39
CA THR A 292 9.80 2.64 -31.28
C THR A 292 9.01 3.94 -31.34
N ASN A 293 7.96 3.97 -32.18
CA ASN A 293 6.98 5.05 -32.16
C ASN A 293 6.07 4.88 -30.92
N ILE A 294 6.45 5.51 -29.81
CA ILE A 294 5.73 5.39 -28.52
C ILE A 294 4.26 5.84 -28.62
N PRO A 295 3.91 6.98 -29.26
CA PRO A 295 2.51 7.37 -29.45
C PRO A 295 1.66 6.31 -30.15
N ASP A 296 2.18 5.72 -31.24
CA ASP A 296 1.46 4.68 -31.98
C ASP A 296 1.38 3.37 -31.19
N ALA A 297 2.46 2.98 -30.50
CA ALA A 297 2.47 1.82 -29.62
C ALA A 297 1.48 1.96 -28.44
N TYR A 298 1.31 3.17 -27.91
CA TYR A 298 0.33 3.45 -26.86
C TYR A 298 -1.11 3.37 -27.38
N ALA A 299 -1.38 3.98 -28.54
CA ALA A 299 -2.72 4.03 -29.13
C ALA A 299 -3.24 2.63 -29.50
N ASN A 300 -2.35 1.73 -29.94
CA ASN A 300 -2.69 0.37 -30.35
C ASN A 300 -2.37 -0.69 -29.29
N GLY A 301 -1.81 -0.29 -28.15
CA GLY A 301 -1.36 -1.18 -27.09
C GLY A 301 -2.51 -1.71 -26.23
N SER A 302 -2.25 -2.82 -25.54
CA SER A 302 -3.10 -3.33 -24.47
C SER A 302 -3.12 -2.40 -23.25
N SER A 303 -4.07 -2.61 -22.34
CA SER A 303 -4.13 -1.85 -21.08
C SER A 303 -2.86 -1.98 -20.24
N ASP A 304 -2.18 -3.13 -20.29
CA ASP A 304 -0.92 -3.36 -19.57
C ASP A 304 0.25 -2.59 -20.20
N GLU A 305 0.29 -2.48 -21.54
CA GLU A 305 1.29 -1.69 -22.27
C GLU A 305 1.06 -0.19 -22.09
N GLN A 306 -0.20 0.27 -22.09
CA GLN A 306 -0.54 1.65 -21.77
C GLN A 306 -0.13 2.00 -20.33
N ALA A 307 -0.43 1.12 -19.38
CA ALA A 307 0.01 1.27 -17.99
C ALA A 307 1.55 1.31 -17.89
N PHE A 308 2.26 0.52 -18.72
CA PHE A 308 3.72 0.55 -18.76
C PHE A 308 4.28 1.90 -19.21
N ILE A 309 3.73 2.49 -20.28
CA ILE A 309 4.15 3.83 -20.73
C ILE A 309 3.83 4.90 -19.67
N GLN A 310 2.67 4.83 -19.01
CA GLN A 310 2.32 5.69 -17.88
C GLN A 310 3.32 5.55 -16.72
N ASN A 311 3.65 4.32 -16.33
CA ASN A 311 4.62 4.04 -15.28
C ASN A 311 6.03 4.53 -15.66
N LEU A 312 6.42 4.51 -16.95
CA LEU A 312 7.69 5.09 -17.42
C LEU A 312 7.70 6.60 -17.26
N ALA A 313 6.60 7.28 -17.62
CA ALA A 313 6.47 8.73 -17.42
C ALA A 313 6.66 9.11 -15.95
N LEU A 314 6.03 8.35 -15.04
CA LEU A 314 6.15 8.52 -13.60
C LEU A 314 7.59 8.26 -13.11
N PHE A 315 8.20 7.15 -13.53
CA PHE A 315 9.58 6.83 -13.16
C PHE A 315 10.56 7.95 -13.57
N PHE A 316 10.56 8.33 -14.84
CA PHE A 316 11.45 9.37 -15.35
C PHE A 316 11.23 10.70 -14.65
N SER A 317 9.97 11.13 -14.54
CA SER A 317 9.64 12.39 -13.88
C SER A 317 10.08 12.40 -12.42
N SER A 318 9.81 11.34 -11.66
CA SER A 318 10.23 11.22 -10.26
C SER A 318 11.75 11.19 -10.12
N PHE A 319 12.45 10.37 -10.91
CA PHE A 319 13.89 10.26 -10.86
C PHE A 319 14.55 11.60 -11.17
N TYR A 320 14.14 12.28 -12.24
CA TYR A 320 14.78 13.54 -12.63
C TYR A 320 14.49 14.68 -11.66
N LYS A 321 13.28 14.77 -11.10
CA LYS A 321 12.95 15.75 -10.05
C LYS A 321 13.90 15.66 -8.86
N SER A 322 14.24 14.44 -8.46
CA SER A 322 15.06 14.19 -7.26
C SER A 322 16.55 14.10 -7.55
N HIS A 323 16.96 13.57 -8.71
CA HIS A 323 18.30 13.05 -8.94
C HIS A 323 18.88 13.37 -10.33
N ILE A 324 18.37 14.35 -11.08
CA ILE A 324 18.95 14.65 -12.40
C ILE A 324 20.44 15.05 -12.32
N ARG A 325 20.82 15.84 -11.30
CA ARG A 325 22.17 16.41 -11.16
C ARG A 325 23.26 15.36 -11.05
N ILE A 326 22.98 14.24 -10.39
CA ILE A 326 23.97 13.16 -10.22
C ILE A 326 24.29 12.48 -11.56
N LEU A 327 23.36 12.51 -12.53
CA LEU A 327 23.56 11.99 -13.88
C LEU A 327 24.32 12.96 -14.80
N GLU A 328 24.46 14.23 -14.42
CA GLU A 328 25.19 15.25 -15.20
C GLU A 328 26.71 15.22 -14.96
N SER A 329 27.15 14.50 -13.93
CA SER A 329 28.51 14.52 -13.40
C SER A 329 29.57 13.92 -14.33
N THR A 330 29.25 12.83 -15.05
CA THR A 330 30.20 12.13 -15.93
C THR A 330 29.72 12.12 -17.38
N ALA A 331 30.64 11.93 -18.34
CA ALA A 331 30.26 11.82 -19.75
C ALA A 331 29.39 10.59 -20.03
N GLU A 332 29.65 9.47 -19.34
CA GLU A 332 28.90 8.22 -19.46
C GLU A 332 27.49 8.37 -18.87
N SER A 333 27.35 8.93 -17.68
CA SER A 333 26.02 9.17 -17.09
C SER A 333 25.20 10.16 -17.92
N ARG A 334 25.84 11.17 -18.51
CA ARG A 334 25.16 12.14 -19.40
C ARG A 334 24.60 11.51 -20.66
N SER A 335 25.29 10.56 -21.28
CA SER A 335 24.74 9.90 -22.48
C SER A 335 23.48 9.09 -22.16
N VAL A 336 23.47 8.41 -21.01
CA VAL A 336 22.31 7.63 -20.53
C VAL A 336 21.16 8.55 -20.06
N LEU A 337 21.48 9.71 -19.48
CA LEU A 337 20.51 10.76 -19.18
C LEU A 337 19.81 11.27 -20.44
N LEU A 338 20.59 11.66 -21.47
CA LEU A 338 20.04 12.18 -22.73
C LEU A 338 19.10 11.17 -23.40
N LEU A 339 19.44 9.89 -23.38
CA LEU A 339 18.57 8.84 -23.88
C LEU A 339 17.26 8.75 -23.09
N GLY A 340 17.31 8.84 -21.76
CA GLY A 340 16.08 8.83 -20.95
C GLY A 340 15.21 10.07 -21.15
N LEU A 341 15.82 11.25 -21.34
CA LEU A 341 15.11 12.46 -21.74
C LEU A 341 14.43 12.29 -23.11
N GLU A 342 15.07 11.59 -24.06
CA GLU A 342 14.46 11.25 -25.35
C GLU A 342 13.23 10.34 -25.18
N TYR A 343 13.27 9.34 -24.29
CA TYR A 343 12.07 8.58 -23.93
C TYR A 343 10.97 9.48 -23.39
N LEU A 344 11.28 10.37 -22.44
CA LEU A 344 10.28 11.26 -21.84
C LEU A 344 9.68 12.23 -22.87
N ILE A 345 10.48 12.72 -23.83
CA ILE A 345 10.02 13.53 -24.96
C ILE A 345 9.03 12.72 -25.81
N ASN A 346 9.39 11.50 -26.21
CA ASN A 346 8.52 10.65 -27.03
C ASN A 346 7.22 10.28 -26.29
N ILE A 347 7.28 10.02 -24.98
CA ILE A 347 6.10 9.79 -24.15
C ILE A 347 5.21 11.04 -24.07
N SER A 348 5.79 12.25 -24.10
CA SER A 348 5.03 13.51 -24.09
C SER A 348 4.15 13.71 -25.34
N TYR A 349 4.37 12.95 -26.41
CA TYR A 349 3.54 12.98 -27.62
C TYR A 349 2.39 11.96 -27.61
N VAL A 350 2.26 11.16 -26.54
CA VAL A 350 1.12 10.25 -26.36
C VAL A 350 -0.16 11.09 -26.19
N ASP A 351 -1.21 10.72 -26.93
CA ASP A 351 -2.53 11.37 -26.86
C ASP A 351 -3.33 10.86 -25.63
N ASP A 352 -2.78 11.09 -24.44
CA ASP A 352 -3.42 10.84 -23.15
C ASP A 352 -3.15 12.03 -22.22
N THR A 353 -4.23 12.61 -21.70
CA THR A 353 -4.16 13.84 -20.89
C THR A 353 -3.42 13.64 -19.57
N GLU A 354 -3.54 12.46 -18.93
CA GLU A 354 -2.91 12.21 -17.65
C GLU A 354 -1.42 11.91 -17.82
N VAL A 355 -1.04 11.16 -18.87
CA VAL A 355 0.37 10.97 -19.27
C VAL A 355 1.02 12.32 -19.54
N PHE A 356 0.38 13.16 -20.36
CA PHE A 356 0.92 14.47 -20.70
C PHE A 356 1.10 15.37 -19.48
N LYS A 357 0.16 15.38 -18.53
CA LYS A 357 0.28 16.15 -17.28
C LYS A 357 1.49 15.72 -16.45
N VAL A 358 1.77 14.42 -16.35
CA VAL A 358 2.94 13.89 -15.63
C VAL A 358 4.23 14.42 -16.26
N CYS A 359 4.37 14.32 -17.58
CA CYS A 359 5.53 14.84 -18.31
C CYS A 359 5.66 16.36 -18.19
N LEU A 360 4.54 17.09 -18.35
CA LEU A 360 4.50 18.54 -18.28
C LEU A 360 4.94 19.07 -16.92
N ASP A 361 4.55 18.41 -15.83
CA ASP A 361 4.97 18.78 -14.48
C ASP A 361 6.50 18.73 -14.32
N TYR A 362 7.15 17.70 -14.89
CA TYR A 362 8.61 17.67 -14.94
C TYR A 362 9.21 18.74 -15.87
N TRP A 363 8.67 18.92 -17.08
CA TRP A 363 9.19 19.94 -18.02
C TRP A 363 9.09 21.35 -17.44
N ASN A 364 8.00 21.66 -16.75
CA ASN A 364 7.83 22.91 -16.03
C ASN A 364 8.92 23.09 -14.97
N LEU A 365 9.18 22.06 -14.14
CA LEU A 365 10.25 22.12 -13.14
C LEU A 365 11.62 22.35 -13.80
N LEU A 366 11.94 21.59 -14.86
CA LEU A 366 13.23 21.69 -15.54
C LEU A 366 13.46 23.10 -16.08
N VAL A 367 12.47 23.69 -16.76
CA VAL A 367 12.58 25.05 -17.30
C VAL A 367 12.75 26.08 -16.18
N LEU A 368 12.01 25.95 -15.08
CA LEU A 368 12.15 26.84 -13.91
C LEU A 368 13.57 26.75 -13.31
N GLN A 369 14.09 25.54 -13.12
CA GLN A 369 15.43 25.32 -12.58
C GLN A 369 16.54 25.84 -13.49
N LEU A 370 16.35 25.80 -14.81
CA LEU A 370 17.30 26.38 -15.77
C LEU A 370 17.20 27.91 -15.83
N PHE A 371 16.04 28.48 -15.55
CA PHE A 371 15.79 29.92 -15.61
C PHE A 371 16.27 30.68 -14.35
N GLU A 372 16.02 30.16 -13.14
CA GLU A 372 16.37 30.82 -11.87
C GLU A 372 17.85 31.23 -11.71
N PRO A 373 18.85 30.40 -12.09
CA PRO A 373 20.26 30.78 -11.99
C PRO A 373 20.63 31.95 -12.90
N HIS A 374 20.00 32.05 -14.07
CA HIS A 374 20.30 33.06 -15.07
C HIS A 374 19.69 34.41 -14.70
N HIS A 375 18.52 34.43 -14.05
CA HIS A 375 17.87 35.69 -13.65
C HIS A 375 18.55 36.37 -12.45
N ASN A 376 19.13 35.59 -11.53
CA ASN A 376 19.88 36.12 -10.37
C ASN A 376 21.25 36.72 -10.75
N LEU A 377 21.83 36.31 -11.88
CA LEU A 377 23.05 36.90 -12.43
C LEU A 377 22.79 38.26 -13.10
N GLU A 378 21.59 38.49 -13.63
CA GLU A 378 21.22 39.75 -14.29
C GLU A 378 20.76 40.86 -13.31
N ASN A 379 20.57 40.54 -12.02
CA ASN A 379 20.09 41.51 -11.03
C ASN A 379 21.01 41.61 -9.79
N PRO A 380 22.17 42.30 -9.89
CA PRO A 380 23.17 42.37 -8.82
C PRO A 380 22.68 43.02 -7.53
N ALA A 381 21.52 43.69 -7.53
CA ALA A 381 20.91 44.27 -6.34
C ALA A 381 20.29 43.22 -5.39
N ALA A 382 19.90 42.05 -5.89
CA ALA A 382 19.32 40.97 -5.07
C ALA A 382 20.38 40.13 -4.35
N ALA A 383 21.58 39.99 -4.94
CA ALA A 383 22.69 39.21 -4.37
C ALA A 383 23.26 39.83 -3.08
N VAL A 384 23.19 41.16 -2.94
CA VAL A 384 23.71 41.88 -1.75
C VAL A 384 22.82 41.70 -0.52
N GLY A 385 21.53 41.39 -0.69
CA GLY A 385 20.60 41.15 0.43
C GLY A 385 20.86 39.86 1.20
N MET A 386 21.50 38.86 0.57
CA MET A 386 21.75 37.55 1.17
C MET A 386 23.11 37.44 1.88
N MET A 387 24.06 38.34 1.61
CA MET A 387 25.34 38.39 2.36
C MET A 387 25.23 39.14 3.71
N GLY A 388 24.11 39.80 3.98
CA GLY A 388 23.92 40.67 5.17
C GLY A 388 23.31 40.02 6.41
N LEU A 389 22.98 38.72 6.39
CA LEU A 389 22.39 38.02 7.54
C LEU A 389 23.23 36.80 7.95
N GLN A 390 24.49 37.03 8.29
CA GLN A 390 25.16 36.18 9.27
C GLN A 390 24.73 36.66 10.67
N VAL A 391 23.81 35.92 11.30
CA VAL A 391 23.55 36.03 12.74
C VAL A 391 24.15 34.77 13.41
N PRO A 392 24.84 34.89 14.55
CA PRO A 392 25.84 33.91 14.99
C PRO A 392 25.21 32.61 15.51
N GLN A 393 25.95 31.52 15.31
CA GLN A 393 25.75 30.25 16.02
C GLN A 393 25.71 30.50 17.54
N PHE A 394 24.67 29.99 18.19
CA PHE A 394 24.72 29.68 19.62
C PHE A 394 24.53 28.18 19.82
N LEU A 395 25.54 27.59 20.43
CA LEU A 395 25.58 26.27 21.04
C LEU A 395 24.58 26.22 22.20
N ASP A 396 23.69 25.22 22.20
CA ASP A 396 23.66 24.10 23.16
C ASP A 396 22.50 23.13 22.81
#